data_AF-E3NFL1-F1
#
_entry.id   AF-E3NFL1-F1
#
_cell.length_a   1.000
_cell.length_b   1.000
_cell.length_c   1.000
_cell.angle_alpha   90.00
_cell.angle_beta   90.00
_cell.angle_gamma   90.00
#
_symmetry.space_group_name_H-M   'P 1'
#
loop_
_entity.id
_entity.type
_entity.pdbx_description
1 polymer ?
#
loop_
_entity_poly.entity_id
_entity_poly.type
_entity_poly.pdbx_seq_one_letter_code
_entity_poly.pdbx_strand_id
1 'polypeptide(L)'
;MAHFQMLRPPQLLSRVSTRLIRRKPGPQEPGILDEGVTFSDVHNVILTPTTKLPYPERELREHLEKTSTEIMKERNRLRYGIRKKNDSGRIDFSHLPIEEHVVVLFPGQGAQFVGMGQKIIDVPAAKRIFDEASEVLGYDMLKICQEGPKQKLEATLFCQSAVVTSSVAAFEALKASDASIEENLTDVAGFSVGEYSALVAGKILSFGDAIKIVKTRAEAMSECGKLVKSGMVTVRVKATSKLEKAMADARKAAVENRELDICEIANYLYCGVRVIGGSETCLKFLEENQDKYNIQVLKRLAVSAAFHTRLMETAVEKVAKSFQNVEMSRPVCNVYSNYTGKVMSTKKGDVRGAVAKQVNSPVRWEQIQQFLFRKHQNEVFPRFYEVGPGRQLGAMLFQTSKKAHKNYTHFSC
;
A
#
# COMPACT_ATOMS: atom_id res chain seq x y z
N MET A 1 -7.51 33.50 59.12
CA MET A 1 -7.83 32.51 60.18
C MET A 1 -7.47 31.15 59.60
N ALA A 2 -6.24 30.68 59.85
CA ALA A 2 -5.90 29.69 60.90
C ALA A 2 -6.20 28.26 60.38
N HIS A 3 -5.35 27.24 60.48
CA HIS A 3 -4.02 27.03 61.07
C HIS A 3 -3.49 25.67 60.54
N PHE A 4 -2.16 25.55 60.35
CA PHE A 4 -1.24 24.44 60.76
C PHE A 4 -1.72 22.96 60.65
N GLN A 5 -0.91 21.96 60.24
CA GLN A 5 0.43 21.66 60.75
C GLN A 5 1.12 20.52 59.96
N MET A 6 2.45 20.61 59.87
CA MET A 6 3.42 19.60 59.43
C MET A 6 3.37 18.31 60.25
N LEU A 7 4.01 17.23 59.76
CA LEU A 7 4.95 16.40 60.56
C LEU A 7 5.81 15.48 59.65
N ARG A 8 7.14 15.64 59.72
CA ARG A 8 8.17 14.65 59.35
C ARG A 8 8.44 13.72 60.53
N PRO A 9 9.01 12.52 60.31
CA PRO A 9 9.88 11.86 61.29
C PRO A 9 11.32 11.60 60.75
N PRO A 10 12.27 11.19 61.63
CA PRO A 10 13.63 11.72 61.63
C PRO A 10 14.77 10.73 61.30
N GLN A 11 15.95 11.28 61.05
CA GLN A 11 17.25 10.61 61.14
C GLN A 11 17.66 10.42 62.61
N LEU A 12 18.31 9.30 62.94
CA LEU A 12 19.23 9.21 64.09
C LEU A 12 20.30 8.13 63.86
N LEU A 13 21.54 8.60 63.91
CA LEU A 13 22.80 7.85 63.98
C LEU A 13 22.98 7.24 65.37
N SER A 14 23.67 6.09 65.48
CA SER A 14 24.70 5.91 66.51
C SER A 14 25.66 4.76 66.17
N ARG A 15 26.91 4.96 66.61
CA ARG A 15 28.14 4.19 66.34
C ARG A 15 28.40 3.19 67.48
N VAL A 16 29.00 2.03 67.17
CA VAL A 16 29.99 1.30 68.02
C VAL A 16 30.88 0.48 67.07
N SER A 17 32.11 0.89 66.75
CA SER A 17 33.40 0.75 67.46
C SER A 17 34.10 -0.62 67.32
N THR A 18 35.16 -0.62 66.49
CA THR A 18 36.43 -1.37 66.52
C THR A 18 36.48 -2.88 66.83
N ARG A 19 37.07 -3.64 65.88
CA ARG A 19 38.28 -4.45 66.12
C ARG A 19 39.10 -4.61 64.83
N LEU A 20 40.28 -3.98 64.82
CA LEU A 20 41.35 -4.19 63.85
C LEU A 20 41.96 -5.58 64.06
N ILE A 21 41.93 -6.41 63.02
CA ILE A 21 42.85 -7.54 62.87
C ILE A 21 43.70 -7.25 61.63
N ARG A 22 44.97 -6.87 61.87
CA ARG A 22 46.00 -6.83 60.83
C ARG A 22 46.27 -8.26 60.36
N ARG A 23 45.93 -8.59 59.12
CA ARG A 23 46.53 -9.72 58.38
C ARG A 23 47.59 -9.15 57.44
N LYS A 24 48.80 -9.71 57.48
CA LYS A 24 49.88 -9.45 56.51
C LYS A 24 49.41 -9.88 55.11
N PRO A 25 49.71 -9.13 54.03
CA PRO A 25 49.60 -9.69 52.69
C PRO A 25 50.77 -10.67 52.48
N GLY A 26 50.45 -11.92 52.16
CA GLY A 26 51.38 -12.82 51.48
C GLY A 26 51.57 -12.39 50.02
N PRO A 27 52.55 -12.95 49.29
CA PRO A 27 52.80 -12.59 47.90
C PRO A 27 51.55 -12.90 47.06
N GLN A 28 50.97 -11.87 46.45
CA GLN A 28 49.90 -12.03 45.45
C GLN A 28 50.52 -12.47 44.14
N GLU A 29 50.05 -13.60 43.60
CA GLU A 29 50.21 -13.90 42.18
C GLU A 29 49.41 -12.84 41.38
N PRO A 30 49.98 -12.27 40.31
CA PRO A 30 49.26 -11.30 39.49
C PRO A 30 48.07 -11.98 38.81
N GLY A 31 46.88 -11.46 39.08
CA GLY A 31 45.64 -11.90 38.44
C GLY A 31 45.56 -11.43 36.99
N ILE A 32 44.84 -12.18 36.16
CA ILE A 32 44.59 -11.98 34.72
C ILE A 32 43.94 -10.62 34.34
N LEU A 33 43.76 -9.70 35.29
CA LEU A 33 43.08 -8.42 35.08
C LEU A 33 43.97 -7.17 35.31
N ASP A 34 45.29 -7.33 35.50
CA ASP A 34 46.23 -6.19 35.61
C ASP A 34 46.72 -5.63 34.26
N GLU A 35 46.27 -6.18 33.12
CA GLU A 35 46.52 -5.62 31.78
C GLU A 35 45.35 -4.75 31.28
N GLY A 36 44.75 -3.99 32.20
CA GLY A 36 43.73 -2.99 31.86
C GLY A 36 44.36 -1.75 31.26
N VAL A 37 44.21 -1.59 29.94
CA VAL A 37 44.58 -0.38 29.18
C VAL A 37 44.10 0.88 29.91
N THR A 38 45.00 1.81 30.20
CA THR A 38 44.65 3.03 30.93
C THR A 38 43.95 4.02 30.01
N PHE A 39 43.12 4.90 30.58
CA PHE A 39 42.42 5.98 29.87
C PHE A 39 43.40 6.90 29.07
N SER A 40 44.68 6.93 29.46
CA SER A 40 45.79 7.61 28.79
C SER A 40 46.24 6.95 27.46
N ASP A 41 45.99 5.66 27.27
CA ASP A 41 46.42 4.92 26.08
C ASP A 41 45.48 5.14 24.88
N VAL A 42 44.25 5.58 25.15
CA VAL A 42 43.21 5.80 24.12
C VAL A 42 43.41 7.10 23.33
N HIS A 43 44.22 8.04 23.84
CA HIS A 43 44.35 9.39 23.24
C HIS A 43 45.61 9.65 22.42
N ASN A 44 46.51 8.66 22.27
CA ASN A 44 47.70 8.78 21.41
C ASN A 44 47.63 7.97 20.11
N VAL A 45 46.46 7.42 19.75
CA VAL A 45 46.27 6.86 18.42
C VAL A 45 45.98 8.01 17.45
N ILE A 46 47.05 8.64 16.99
CA ILE A 46 47.04 9.43 15.77
C ILE A 46 46.62 8.48 14.65
N LEU A 47 45.34 8.54 14.25
CA LEU A 47 44.85 7.86 13.06
C LEU A 47 45.51 8.53 11.84
N THR A 48 46.65 8.01 11.41
CA THR A 48 47.15 8.24 10.05
C THR A 48 46.05 7.84 9.06
N PRO A 49 45.50 8.75 8.24
CA PRO A 49 44.34 8.45 7.37
C PRO A 49 44.69 7.58 6.15
N THR A 50 45.80 6.84 6.17
CA THR A 50 46.31 6.08 5.01
C THR A 50 46.85 4.70 5.37
N THR A 51 46.52 4.14 6.53
CA THR A 51 46.68 2.69 6.72
C THR A 51 45.54 2.00 5.98
N LYS A 52 45.88 1.30 4.90
CA LYS A 52 44.97 0.32 4.27
C LYS A 52 44.35 -0.52 5.38
N LEU A 53 43.04 -0.74 5.30
CA LEU A 53 42.30 -1.55 6.27
C LEU A 53 43.11 -2.83 6.57
N PRO A 54 43.20 -3.26 7.84
CA PRO A 54 43.99 -4.44 8.24
C PRO A 54 43.50 -5.74 7.58
N TYR A 55 42.38 -5.67 6.86
CA TYR A 55 41.81 -6.72 6.04
C TYR A 55 41.71 -6.22 4.59
N PRO A 56 41.93 -7.08 3.59
CA PRO A 56 41.67 -6.74 2.19
C PRO A 56 40.24 -6.21 2.04
N GLU A 57 40.06 -5.04 1.42
CA GLU A 57 38.73 -4.41 1.26
C GLU A 57 37.67 -5.34 0.66
N ARG A 58 38.11 -6.24 -0.21
CA ARG A 58 37.27 -7.28 -0.81
C ARG A 58 36.72 -8.25 0.24
N GLU A 59 37.55 -8.71 1.16
CA GLU A 59 37.14 -9.64 2.23
C GLU A 59 36.20 -8.96 3.22
N LEU A 60 36.45 -7.69 3.54
CA LEU A 60 35.55 -6.90 4.39
C LEU A 60 34.19 -6.69 3.72
N ARG A 61 34.15 -6.36 2.42
CA ARG A 61 32.90 -6.25 1.65
C ARG A 61 32.16 -7.58 1.58
N GLU A 62 32.86 -8.67 1.25
CA GLU A 62 32.25 -10.01 1.22
C GLU A 62 31.74 -10.43 2.59
N HIS A 63 32.45 -10.09 3.68
CA HIS A 63 32.01 -10.35 5.04
C HIS A 63 30.78 -9.51 5.40
N LEU A 64 30.78 -8.20 5.14
CA LEU A 64 29.62 -7.34 5.39
C LEU A 64 28.38 -7.76 4.58
N GLU A 65 28.57 -8.17 3.32
CA GLU A 65 27.50 -8.72 2.48
C GLU A 65 26.99 -10.06 3.02
N LYS A 66 27.89 -10.95 3.46
CA LYS A 66 27.53 -12.24 4.09
C LYS A 66 26.80 -12.03 5.42
N THR A 67 27.32 -11.20 6.31
CA THR A 67 26.70 -10.86 7.59
C THR A 67 25.35 -10.18 7.39
N SER A 68 25.23 -9.25 6.42
CA SER A 68 23.95 -8.64 6.07
C SER A 68 22.94 -9.66 5.54
N THR A 69 23.37 -10.57 4.66
CA THR A 69 22.49 -11.63 4.14
C THR A 69 22.15 -12.68 5.19
N GLU A 70 23.03 -12.98 6.13
CA GLU A 70 22.77 -13.89 7.26
C GLU A 70 21.81 -13.26 8.26
N ILE A 71 22.02 -12.00 8.66
CA ILE A 71 21.07 -11.24 9.48
C ILE A 71 19.71 -11.15 8.78
N MET A 72 19.67 -10.90 7.47
CA MET A 72 18.43 -10.93 6.71
C MET A 72 17.79 -12.32 6.69
N LYS A 73 18.56 -13.40 6.51
CA LYS A 73 18.06 -14.77 6.53
C LYS A 73 17.53 -15.15 7.90
N GLU A 74 18.22 -14.80 8.97
CA GLU A 74 17.84 -15.07 10.35
C GLU A 74 16.62 -14.26 10.75
N ARG A 75 16.59 -12.96 10.42
CA ARG A 75 15.40 -12.11 10.57
C ARG A 75 14.21 -12.64 9.77
N ASN A 76 14.43 -13.11 8.53
CA ASN A 76 13.38 -13.73 7.71
C ASN A 76 12.94 -15.10 8.27
N ARG A 77 13.85 -15.88 8.87
CA ARG A 77 13.55 -17.18 9.50
C ARG A 77 12.74 -16.99 10.77
N LEU A 78 13.05 -15.95 11.55
CA LEU A 78 12.28 -15.51 12.71
C LEU A 78 10.91 -14.93 12.29
N ARG A 79 10.85 -14.12 11.22
CA ARG A 79 9.62 -13.50 10.70
C ARG A 79 8.64 -14.44 9.99
N TYR A 80 9.10 -15.49 9.34
CA TYR A 80 8.23 -16.27 8.43
C TYR A 80 8.22 -17.77 8.74
N GLY A 81 8.97 -18.21 9.77
CA GLY A 81 9.27 -19.62 9.99
C GLY A 81 9.88 -20.28 8.75
N ILE A 82 9.94 -21.61 8.73
CA ILE A 82 10.05 -22.34 7.46
C ILE A 82 8.79 -21.98 6.68
N ARG A 83 8.90 -21.21 5.58
CA ARG A 83 7.80 -20.85 4.68
C ARG A 83 7.04 -22.10 4.22
N LYS A 84 6.12 -22.61 5.04
CA LYS A 84 5.14 -23.60 4.61
C LYS A 84 4.12 -22.83 3.79
N LYS A 85 4.23 -22.97 2.46
CA LYS A 85 3.10 -22.63 1.60
C LYS A 85 1.94 -23.50 2.07
N ASN A 86 0.88 -22.88 2.57
CA ASN A 86 -0.41 -23.55 2.56
C ASN A 86 -0.80 -23.70 1.08
N ASP A 87 -1.53 -24.75 0.70
CA ASP A 87 -1.94 -25.05 -0.70
C ASP A 87 -2.61 -23.88 -1.45
N SER A 88 -2.99 -22.82 -0.73
CA SER A 88 -3.58 -21.58 -1.25
C SER A 88 -2.59 -20.53 -1.80
N GLY A 89 -1.27 -20.73 -1.67
CA GLY A 89 -0.26 -19.79 -2.20
C GLY A 89 -0.08 -18.48 -1.39
N ARG A 90 -0.65 -18.41 -0.18
CA ARG A 90 -0.60 -17.24 0.72
C ARG A 90 0.65 -17.26 1.59
N ILE A 91 1.09 -16.08 2.01
CA ILE A 91 2.11 -15.92 3.06
C ILE A 91 1.42 -16.04 4.41
N ASP A 92 1.93 -16.93 5.26
CA ASP A 92 1.41 -17.17 6.60
C ASP A 92 2.00 -16.16 7.61
N PHE A 93 1.11 -15.52 8.36
CA PHE A 93 1.40 -14.55 9.43
C PHE A 93 0.78 -14.98 10.76
N SER A 94 0.48 -16.27 10.93
CA SER A 94 -0.14 -16.85 12.13
C SER A 94 0.66 -16.65 13.42
N HIS A 95 1.95 -16.34 13.32
CA HIS A 95 2.82 -16.02 14.45
C HIS A 95 2.62 -14.61 15.02
N LEU A 96 1.98 -13.70 14.27
CA LEU A 96 1.60 -12.37 14.75
C LEU A 96 0.14 -12.38 15.23
N PRO A 97 -0.16 -11.79 16.39
CA PRO A 97 -1.54 -11.50 16.79
C PRO A 97 -2.26 -10.67 15.73
N ILE A 98 -3.55 -10.92 15.53
CA ILE A 98 -4.34 -10.25 14.48
C ILE A 98 -4.35 -8.73 14.67
N GLU A 99 -4.39 -8.28 15.91
CA GLU A 99 -4.39 -6.87 16.32
C GLU A 99 -3.12 -6.13 15.88
N GLU A 100 -2.01 -6.87 15.73
CA GLU A 100 -0.75 -6.32 15.30
C GLU A 100 -0.63 -6.26 13.78
N HIS A 101 -1.36 -7.11 13.05
CA HIS A 101 -1.36 -7.15 11.59
C HIS A 101 -1.69 -5.76 11.01
N VAL A 102 -0.90 -5.36 10.03
CA VAL A 102 -1.07 -4.12 9.29
C VAL A 102 -1.55 -4.44 7.88
N VAL A 103 -2.72 -3.90 7.55
CA VAL A 103 -3.32 -3.96 6.21
C VAL A 103 -3.25 -2.58 5.59
N VAL A 104 -2.54 -2.43 4.48
CA VAL A 104 -2.45 -1.14 3.76
C VAL A 104 -3.33 -1.15 2.52
N LEU A 105 -4.18 -0.14 2.41
CA LEU A 105 -5.15 0.06 1.35
C LEU A 105 -4.75 1.28 0.51
N PHE A 106 -4.63 1.10 -0.80
CA PHE A 106 -4.20 2.15 -1.72
C PHE A 106 -5.35 2.64 -2.61
N PRO A 107 -5.70 3.94 -2.59
CA PRO A 107 -6.83 4.47 -3.33
C PRO A 107 -6.60 4.43 -4.85
N GLY A 108 -7.70 4.55 -5.60
CA GLY A 108 -7.67 4.63 -7.05
C GLY A 108 -7.89 6.05 -7.58
N GLN A 109 -8.09 6.16 -8.90
CA GLN A 109 -8.51 7.40 -9.54
C GLN A 109 -9.87 7.86 -8.97
N GLY A 110 -9.99 9.17 -8.75
CA GLY A 110 -11.11 9.82 -8.07
C GLY A 110 -10.77 10.33 -6.66
N ALA A 111 -9.63 9.90 -6.10
CA ALA A 111 -9.19 10.28 -4.76
C ALA A 111 -8.26 11.52 -4.74
N GLN A 112 -7.71 11.90 -5.89
CA GLN A 112 -6.80 13.03 -6.06
C GLN A 112 -7.44 14.39 -5.71
N PHE A 113 -6.64 15.30 -5.19
CA PHE A 113 -7.01 16.69 -4.94
C PHE A 113 -5.78 17.60 -5.09
N VAL A 114 -6.00 18.86 -5.46
CA VAL A 114 -4.91 19.86 -5.55
C VAL A 114 -4.42 20.16 -4.13
N GLY A 115 -3.11 20.10 -3.93
CA GLY A 115 -2.45 20.23 -2.62
C GLY A 115 -2.02 18.91 -2.00
N MET A 116 -2.30 17.77 -2.65
CA MET A 116 -1.83 16.47 -2.18
C MET A 116 -0.29 16.37 -2.28
N GLY A 117 0.34 15.71 -1.31
CA GLY A 117 1.79 15.57 -1.23
C GLY A 117 2.47 16.63 -0.35
N GLN A 118 1.80 17.75 -0.04
CA GLN A 118 2.37 18.82 0.78
C GLN A 118 2.72 18.39 2.21
N LYS A 119 1.92 17.52 2.82
CA LYS A 119 2.08 17.16 4.24
C LYS A 119 3.24 16.22 4.50
N ILE A 120 3.73 15.57 3.44
CA ILE A 120 4.71 14.49 3.52
C ILE A 120 6.04 14.87 2.86
N ILE A 121 6.12 16.03 2.19
CA ILE A 121 7.30 16.38 1.38
C ILE A 121 8.55 16.63 2.22
N ASP A 122 8.38 17.01 3.49
CA ASP A 122 9.48 17.19 4.44
C ASP A 122 10.11 15.85 4.86
N VAL A 123 9.43 14.73 4.60
CA VAL A 123 10.00 13.39 4.82
C VAL A 123 10.90 13.03 3.64
N PRO A 124 12.23 12.85 3.82
CA PRO A 124 13.15 12.63 2.70
C PRO A 124 12.80 11.41 1.84
N ALA A 125 12.26 10.35 2.46
CA ALA A 125 11.84 9.15 1.75
C ALA A 125 10.64 9.41 0.83
N ALA A 126 9.65 10.21 1.27
CA ALA A 126 8.51 10.59 0.45
C ALA A 126 8.92 11.54 -0.69
N LYS A 127 9.80 12.51 -0.42
CA LYS A 127 10.33 13.40 -1.46
C LYS A 127 11.03 12.64 -2.59
N ARG A 128 11.85 11.63 -2.26
CA ARG A 128 12.52 10.79 -3.27
C ARG A 128 11.54 10.11 -4.22
N ILE A 129 10.36 9.70 -3.74
CA ILE A 129 9.33 9.09 -4.59
C ILE A 129 8.79 10.11 -5.62
N PHE A 130 8.58 11.36 -5.23
CA PHE A 130 8.19 12.41 -6.17
C PHE A 130 9.31 12.77 -7.15
N ASP A 131 10.56 12.81 -6.70
CA ASP A 131 11.72 13.08 -7.54
C ASP A 131 11.89 11.97 -8.60
N GLU A 132 11.85 10.69 -8.19
CA GLU A 132 11.93 9.52 -9.09
C GLU A 132 10.76 9.49 -10.08
N ALA A 133 9.54 9.80 -9.63
CA ALA A 133 8.39 9.89 -10.53
C ALA A 133 8.59 10.99 -11.58
N SER A 134 9.13 12.14 -11.18
CA SER A 134 9.34 13.27 -12.09
C SER A 134 10.41 12.95 -13.14
N GLU A 135 11.49 12.26 -12.73
CA GLU A 135 12.53 11.77 -13.64
C GLU A 135 11.96 10.80 -14.68
N VAL A 136 11.19 9.79 -14.23
CA VAL A 136 10.59 8.78 -15.12
C VAL A 136 9.56 9.39 -16.07
N LEU A 137 8.77 10.36 -15.61
CA LEU A 137 7.66 10.92 -16.39
C LEU A 137 8.10 12.05 -17.33
N GLY A 138 9.21 12.74 -17.00
CA GLY A 138 9.75 13.87 -17.75
C GLY A 138 9.07 15.20 -17.42
N TYR A 139 8.37 15.30 -16.29
CA TYR A 139 7.74 16.53 -15.81
C TYR A 139 7.63 16.50 -14.29
N ASP A 140 7.51 17.68 -13.68
CA ASP A 140 7.38 17.82 -12.23
C ASP A 140 6.04 17.27 -11.71
N MET A 141 6.08 16.07 -11.13
CA MET A 141 4.90 15.40 -10.59
C MET A 141 4.42 16.09 -9.32
N LEU A 142 5.34 16.55 -8.47
CA LEU A 142 4.99 17.21 -7.22
C LEU A 142 4.21 18.49 -7.50
N LYS A 143 4.70 19.30 -8.43
CA LYS A 143 4.03 20.55 -8.84
C LYS A 143 2.61 20.29 -9.35
N ILE A 144 2.40 19.24 -10.15
CA ILE A 144 1.05 18.87 -10.62
C ILE A 144 0.13 18.51 -9.45
N CYS A 145 0.66 17.79 -8.44
CA CYS A 145 -0.10 17.38 -7.27
C CYS A 145 -0.43 18.56 -6.34
N GLN A 146 0.52 19.48 -6.15
CA GLN A 146 0.39 20.60 -5.21
C GLN A 146 -0.35 21.80 -5.79
N GLU A 147 -0.06 22.17 -7.03
CA GLU A 147 -0.55 23.42 -7.65
C GLU A 147 -1.66 23.18 -8.68
N GLY A 148 -1.72 21.99 -9.30
CA GLY A 148 -2.66 21.69 -10.36
C GLY A 148 -2.22 22.22 -11.74
N PRO A 149 -3.13 22.74 -12.59
CA PRO A 149 -4.55 23.02 -12.33
C PRO A 149 -5.38 21.73 -12.15
N LYS A 150 -6.51 21.86 -11.45
CA LYS A 150 -7.40 20.72 -11.10
C LYS A 150 -7.78 19.88 -12.32
N GLN A 151 -8.11 20.50 -13.45
CA GLN A 151 -8.51 19.82 -14.68
C GLN A 151 -7.38 18.94 -15.23
N LYS A 152 -6.12 19.40 -15.13
CA LYS A 152 -4.95 18.62 -15.54
C LYS A 152 -4.76 17.42 -14.61
N LEU A 153 -4.89 17.62 -13.30
CA LEU A 153 -4.77 16.55 -12.31
C LEU A 153 -5.89 15.50 -12.44
N GLU A 154 -7.10 15.90 -12.83
CA GLU A 154 -8.24 15.00 -13.05
C GLU A 154 -8.17 14.23 -14.38
N ALA A 155 -7.40 14.72 -15.35
CA ALA A 155 -7.21 14.02 -16.61
C ALA A 155 -6.51 12.67 -16.35
N THR A 156 -7.10 11.58 -16.86
CA THR A 156 -6.61 10.20 -16.65
C THR A 156 -5.10 10.06 -16.91
N LEU A 157 -4.56 10.78 -17.89
CA LEU A 157 -3.14 10.81 -18.24
C LEU A 157 -2.23 11.16 -17.05
N PHE A 158 -2.62 12.13 -16.21
CA PHE A 158 -1.83 12.57 -15.07
C PHE A 158 -2.33 11.97 -13.75
N CYS A 159 -3.65 11.82 -13.62
CA CYS A 159 -4.29 11.37 -12.39
C CYS A 159 -3.74 10.03 -11.89
N GLN A 160 -3.56 9.06 -12.79
CA GLN A 160 -3.13 7.72 -12.41
C GLN A 160 -1.72 7.73 -11.79
N SER A 161 -0.75 8.35 -12.46
CA SER A 161 0.61 8.48 -11.95
C SER A 161 0.65 9.33 -10.68
N ALA A 162 -0.16 10.38 -10.59
CA ALA A 162 -0.22 11.26 -9.42
C ALA A 162 -0.76 10.53 -8.17
N VAL A 163 -1.82 9.74 -8.31
CA VAL A 163 -2.38 8.92 -7.22
C VAL A 163 -1.37 7.87 -6.76
N VAL A 164 -0.73 7.15 -7.68
CA VAL A 164 0.26 6.11 -7.33
C VAL A 164 1.47 6.74 -6.63
N THR A 165 2.04 7.80 -7.20
CA THR A 165 3.19 8.53 -6.61
C THR A 165 2.86 9.00 -5.20
N SER A 166 1.73 9.69 -5.03
CA SER A 166 1.33 10.24 -3.72
C SER A 166 1.03 9.14 -2.70
N SER A 167 0.47 8.01 -3.13
CA SER A 167 0.19 6.87 -2.26
C SER A 167 1.45 6.16 -1.81
N VAL A 168 2.42 5.95 -2.70
CA VAL A 168 3.71 5.35 -2.33
C VAL A 168 4.52 6.31 -1.46
N ALA A 169 4.53 7.60 -1.77
CA ALA A 169 5.19 8.61 -0.94
C ALA A 169 4.57 8.68 0.47
N ALA A 170 3.24 8.63 0.58
CA ALA A 170 2.55 8.56 1.86
C ALA A 170 2.89 7.28 2.63
N PHE A 171 3.09 6.16 1.95
CA PHE A 171 3.51 4.91 2.59
C PHE A 171 4.94 5.00 3.13
N GLU A 172 5.86 5.61 2.39
CA GLU A 172 7.22 5.89 2.88
C GLU A 172 7.20 6.82 4.09
N ALA A 173 6.36 7.87 4.09
CA ALA A 173 6.20 8.75 5.23
C ALA A 173 5.58 8.04 6.45
N LEU A 174 4.58 7.18 6.24
CA LEU A 174 3.97 6.38 7.31
C LEU A 174 5.02 5.46 7.96
N LYS A 175 5.81 4.74 7.17
CA LYS A 175 6.90 3.88 7.69
C LYS A 175 7.96 4.68 8.45
N ALA A 176 8.28 5.89 7.99
CA ALA A 176 9.22 6.76 8.70
C ALA A 176 8.67 7.24 10.05
N SER A 177 7.35 7.40 10.18
CA SER A 177 6.69 7.78 11.44
C SER A 177 6.48 6.62 12.41
N ASP A 178 6.33 5.39 11.90
CA ASP A 178 6.09 4.19 12.69
C ASP A 178 6.76 2.98 12.02
N ALA A 179 7.88 2.53 12.59
CA ALA A 179 8.64 1.39 12.08
C ALA A 179 7.86 0.07 12.13
N SER A 180 6.86 -0.05 13.04
CA SER A 180 6.03 -1.26 13.16
C SER A 180 5.20 -1.52 11.90
N ILE A 181 4.98 -0.49 11.07
CA ILE A 181 4.24 -0.59 9.82
C ILE A 181 4.92 -1.56 8.86
N GLU A 182 6.24 -1.50 8.70
CA GLU A 182 6.97 -2.44 7.85
C GLU A 182 7.19 -3.80 8.52
N GLU A 183 7.22 -3.84 9.85
CA GLU A 183 7.38 -5.07 10.61
C GLU A 183 6.15 -5.97 10.56
N ASN A 184 4.99 -5.36 10.70
CA ASN A 184 3.73 -6.07 10.85
C ASN A 184 2.88 -6.03 9.57
N LEU A 185 3.46 -5.64 8.43
CA LEU A 185 2.78 -5.62 7.13
C LEU A 185 2.41 -7.03 6.66
N THR A 186 1.14 -7.41 6.79
CA THR A 186 0.67 -8.75 6.40
C THR A 186 -0.05 -8.77 5.06
N ASP A 187 -0.76 -7.69 4.73
CA ASP A 187 -1.62 -7.62 3.56
C ASP A 187 -1.61 -6.21 2.94
N VAL A 188 -1.59 -6.14 1.61
CA VAL A 188 -1.73 -4.90 0.87
C VAL A 188 -2.73 -5.07 -0.28
N ALA A 189 -3.61 -4.09 -0.44
CA ALA A 189 -4.58 -4.08 -1.51
C ALA A 189 -4.72 -2.67 -2.07
N GLY A 190 -4.95 -2.55 -3.37
CA GLY A 190 -5.18 -1.25 -3.99
C GLY A 190 -6.36 -1.30 -4.93
N PHE A 191 -7.12 -0.21 -5.01
CA PHE A 191 -8.32 -0.13 -5.84
C PHE A 191 -7.96 0.36 -7.25
N SER A 192 -8.24 -0.46 -8.27
CA SER A 192 -7.92 -0.12 -9.67
C SER A 192 -6.44 0.26 -9.84
N VAL A 193 -6.11 1.52 -10.17
CA VAL A 193 -4.73 1.98 -10.31
C VAL A 193 -3.93 1.87 -8.99
N GLY A 194 -4.60 1.88 -7.83
CA GLY A 194 -3.94 1.66 -6.55
C GLY A 194 -3.29 0.28 -6.43
N GLU A 195 -3.66 -0.70 -7.27
CA GLU A 195 -3.00 -2.03 -7.31
C GLU A 195 -1.50 -1.90 -7.57
N TYR A 196 -1.08 -0.89 -8.34
CA TYR A 196 0.34 -0.63 -8.60
C TYR A 196 1.08 -0.18 -7.35
N SER A 197 0.47 0.67 -6.51
CA SER A 197 1.00 1.02 -5.20
C SER A 197 1.10 -0.22 -4.29
N ALA A 198 0.11 -1.13 -4.35
CA ALA A 198 0.14 -2.39 -3.61
C ALA A 198 1.26 -3.32 -4.09
N LEU A 199 1.51 -3.39 -5.40
CA LEU A 199 2.62 -4.15 -5.98
C LEU A 199 3.99 -3.60 -5.52
N VAL A 200 4.13 -2.28 -5.41
CA VAL A 200 5.34 -1.63 -4.90
C VAL A 200 5.51 -1.88 -3.40
N ALA A 201 4.47 -1.65 -2.60
CA ALA A 201 4.51 -1.88 -1.15
C ALA A 201 4.78 -3.37 -0.80
N GLY A 202 4.23 -4.29 -1.62
CA GLY A 202 4.50 -5.72 -1.53
C GLY A 202 5.87 -6.15 -2.06
N LYS A 203 6.70 -5.22 -2.55
CA LYS A 203 8.02 -5.42 -3.16
C LYS A 203 8.00 -6.36 -4.37
N ILE A 204 6.88 -6.42 -5.09
CA ILE A 204 6.79 -7.16 -6.36
C ILE A 204 7.39 -6.34 -7.49
N LEU A 205 7.15 -5.02 -7.51
CA LEU A 205 7.69 -4.06 -8.48
C LEU A 205 8.57 -3.02 -7.79
N SER A 206 9.58 -2.54 -8.51
CA SER A 206 10.24 -1.27 -8.16
C SER A 206 9.25 -0.10 -8.40
N PHE A 207 9.46 1.02 -7.71
CA PHE A 207 8.62 2.20 -7.92
C PHE A 207 8.76 2.75 -9.34
N GLY A 208 9.99 2.93 -9.82
CA GLY A 208 10.27 3.39 -11.19
C GLY A 208 9.61 2.54 -12.27
N ASP A 209 9.64 1.20 -12.16
CA ASP A 209 8.95 0.34 -13.14
C ASP A 209 7.43 0.45 -13.02
N ALA A 210 6.90 0.52 -11.80
CA ALA A 210 5.47 0.72 -11.58
C ALA A 210 4.98 2.02 -12.23
N ILE A 211 5.71 3.13 -12.10
CA ILE A 211 5.34 4.41 -12.73
C ILE A 211 5.43 4.36 -14.26
N LYS A 212 6.43 3.67 -14.84
CA LYS A 212 6.50 3.47 -16.30
C LYS A 212 5.27 2.70 -16.82
N ILE A 213 4.89 1.64 -16.12
CA ILE A 213 3.70 0.85 -16.48
C ILE A 213 2.43 1.69 -16.31
N VAL A 214 2.31 2.43 -15.21
CA VAL A 214 1.13 3.29 -14.94
C VAL A 214 1.00 4.39 -15.98
N LYS A 215 2.10 5.02 -16.42
CA LYS A 215 2.10 5.96 -17.54
C LYS A 215 1.53 5.32 -18.81
N THR A 216 2.06 4.15 -19.17
CA THR A 216 1.58 3.38 -20.35
C THR A 216 0.10 3.04 -20.24
N ARG A 217 -0.35 2.62 -19.04
CA ARG A 217 -1.76 2.32 -18.74
C ARG A 217 -2.63 3.56 -18.90
N ALA A 218 -2.20 4.69 -18.34
CA ALA A 218 -2.95 5.95 -18.38
C ALA A 218 -3.13 6.45 -19.82
N GLU A 219 -2.06 6.43 -20.62
CA GLU A 219 -2.07 6.77 -22.05
C GLU A 219 -3.00 5.85 -22.83
N ALA A 220 -2.81 4.53 -22.71
CA ALA A 220 -3.59 3.54 -23.44
C ALA A 220 -5.10 3.59 -23.10
N MET A 221 -5.45 3.72 -21.80
CA MET A 221 -6.85 3.84 -21.37
C MET A 221 -7.45 5.18 -21.80
N SER A 222 -6.66 6.26 -21.82
CA SER A 222 -7.11 7.56 -22.31
C SER A 222 -7.42 7.51 -23.81
N GLU A 223 -6.60 6.82 -24.62
CA GLU A 223 -6.86 6.60 -26.04
C GLU A 223 -8.14 5.79 -26.28
N CYS A 224 -8.34 4.69 -25.53
CA CYS A 224 -9.57 3.90 -25.62
C CYS A 224 -10.82 4.75 -25.35
N GLY A 225 -10.74 5.64 -24.35
CA GLY A 225 -11.82 6.55 -23.99
C GLY A 225 -12.21 7.55 -25.08
N LYS A 226 -11.30 7.84 -26.04
CA LYS A 226 -11.58 8.74 -27.17
C LYS A 226 -12.31 8.05 -28.32
N LEU A 227 -12.32 6.71 -28.35
CA LEU A 227 -12.91 5.94 -29.46
C LEU A 227 -14.43 6.03 -29.48
N VAL A 228 -15.06 5.99 -28.29
CA VAL A 228 -16.51 5.94 -28.15
C VAL A 228 -16.94 6.79 -26.96
N LYS A 229 -17.96 7.64 -27.18
CA LYS A 229 -18.60 8.39 -26.10
C LYS A 229 -19.22 7.41 -25.09
N SER A 230 -18.65 7.37 -23.91
CA SER A 230 -18.98 6.41 -22.86
C SER A 230 -18.73 7.04 -21.51
N GLY A 231 -19.21 6.37 -20.46
CA GLY A 231 -19.02 6.83 -19.09
C GLY A 231 -19.24 5.71 -18.10
N MET A 232 -19.39 6.10 -16.83
CA MET A 232 -19.67 5.17 -15.75
C MET A 232 -20.77 5.70 -14.83
N VAL A 233 -21.56 4.79 -14.27
CA VAL A 233 -22.59 5.09 -13.27
C VAL A 233 -22.44 4.18 -12.06
N THR A 234 -22.49 4.75 -10.87
CA THR A 234 -22.65 3.98 -9.63
C THR A 234 -24.10 3.58 -9.49
N VAL A 235 -24.35 2.30 -9.24
CA VAL A 235 -25.68 1.70 -9.10
C VAL A 235 -25.81 1.01 -7.76
N ARG A 236 -26.87 1.35 -7.02
CA ARG A 236 -27.30 0.63 -5.80
C ARG A 236 -28.51 -0.24 -6.12
N VAL A 237 -28.42 -1.52 -5.79
CA VAL A 237 -29.45 -2.54 -6.04
C VAL A 237 -29.93 -3.20 -4.74
N LYS A 238 -31.09 -3.85 -4.81
CA LYS A 238 -31.65 -4.78 -3.81
C LYS A 238 -31.70 -6.19 -4.41
N ALA A 239 -32.04 -7.18 -3.60
CA ALA A 239 -32.33 -8.54 -4.07
C ALA A 239 -33.41 -8.58 -5.17
N THR A 240 -34.36 -7.63 -5.15
CA THR A 240 -35.45 -7.51 -6.10
C THR A 240 -35.12 -6.68 -7.35
N SER A 241 -33.93 -6.08 -7.43
CA SER A 241 -33.52 -5.30 -8.61
C SER A 241 -33.17 -6.23 -9.77
N LYS A 242 -33.62 -5.87 -10.97
CA LYS A 242 -33.40 -6.66 -12.19
C LYS A 242 -32.24 -6.10 -13.02
N LEU A 243 -31.06 -5.94 -12.40
CA LEU A 243 -29.94 -5.23 -13.01
C LEU A 243 -29.45 -5.88 -14.31
N GLU A 244 -29.28 -7.20 -14.34
CA GLU A 244 -28.84 -7.92 -15.54
C GLU A 244 -29.81 -7.70 -16.71
N LYS A 245 -31.11 -7.69 -16.44
CA LYS A 245 -32.13 -7.39 -17.44
C LYS A 245 -32.05 -5.93 -17.91
N ALA A 246 -31.85 -4.99 -16.98
CA ALA A 246 -31.68 -3.57 -17.30
C ALA A 246 -30.50 -3.36 -18.26
N MET A 247 -29.35 -3.97 -17.96
CA MET A 247 -28.16 -3.89 -18.81
C MET A 247 -28.38 -4.58 -20.16
N ALA A 248 -29.07 -5.71 -20.20
CA ALA A 248 -29.39 -6.39 -21.46
C ALA A 248 -30.31 -5.57 -22.36
N ASP A 249 -31.34 -4.93 -21.79
CA ASP A 249 -32.26 -4.08 -22.53
C ASP A 249 -31.57 -2.77 -22.97
N ALA A 250 -30.67 -2.21 -22.14
CA ALA A 250 -29.83 -1.07 -22.51
C ALA A 250 -28.93 -1.37 -23.73
N ARG A 251 -28.33 -2.57 -23.76
CA ARG A 251 -27.53 -3.02 -24.92
C ARG A 251 -28.36 -3.14 -26.18
N LYS A 252 -29.60 -3.64 -26.10
CA LYS A 252 -30.52 -3.69 -27.25
C LYS A 252 -30.81 -2.29 -27.79
N ALA A 253 -31.09 -1.32 -26.92
CA ALA A 253 -31.31 0.07 -27.32
C ALA A 253 -30.09 0.68 -28.05
N ALA A 254 -28.87 0.37 -27.59
CA ALA A 254 -27.66 0.79 -28.28
C ALA A 254 -27.51 0.14 -29.68
N VAL A 255 -27.80 -1.16 -29.79
CA VAL A 255 -27.78 -1.86 -31.10
C VAL A 255 -28.81 -1.28 -32.06
N GLU A 256 -30.03 -0.99 -31.60
CA GLU A 256 -31.09 -0.35 -32.40
C GLU A 256 -30.66 1.02 -32.91
N ASN A 257 -29.89 1.77 -32.11
CA ASN A 257 -29.30 3.06 -32.48
C ASN A 257 -27.99 2.93 -33.30
N ARG A 258 -27.56 1.71 -33.65
CA ARG A 258 -26.28 1.42 -34.34
C ARG A 258 -25.05 1.94 -33.58
N GLU A 259 -25.13 1.96 -32.26
CA GLU A 259 -24.03 2.32 -31.36
C GLU A 259 -23.40 1.08 -30.73
N LEU A 260 -22.20 1.25 -30.18
CA LEU A 260 -21.52 0.19 -29.45
C LEU A 260 -22.29 -0.15 -28.16
N ASP A 261 -22.64 -1.42 -27.98
CA ASP A 261 -23.51 -1.92 -26.92
C ASP A 261 -22.74 -2.24 -25.62
N ILE A 262 -21.94 -1.29 -25.15
CA ILE A 262 -21.23 -1.47 -23.87
C ILE A 262 -22.18 -1.15 -22.73
N CYS A 263 -22.40 -2.12 -21.85
CA CYS A 263 -23.08 -1.94 -20.58
C CYS A 263 -22.69 -3.10 -19.67
N GLU A 264 -21.60 -2.94 -18.94
CA GLU A 264 -20.92 -3.98 -18.19
C GLU A 264 -20.61 -3.52 -16.76
N ILE A 265 -20.60 -4.45 -15.81
CA ILE A 265 -20.12 -4.13 -14.46
C ILE A 265 -18.62 -3.90 -14.53
N ALA A 266 -18.20 -2.71 -14.14
CA ALA A 266 -16.81 -2.27 -14.11
C ALA A 266 -16.18 -2.41 -12.71
N ASN A 267 -16.98 -2.27 -11.65
CA ASN A 267 -16.48 -2.39 -10.27
C ASN A 267 -17.55 -3.02 -9.37
N TYR A 268 -17.15 -3.98 -8.54
CA TYR A 268 -17.91 -4.45 -7.38
C TYR A 268 -17.36 -3.73 -6.15
N LEU A 269 -18.09 -2.74 -5.60
CA LEU A 269 -17.58 -1.89 -4.52
C LEU A 269 -17.83 -2.52 -3.15
N TYR A 270 -19.09 -2.82 -2.85
CA TYR A 270 -19.54 -3.47 -1.61
C TYR A 270 -20.97 -3.99 -1.82
N CYS A 271 -21.54 -4.68 -0.83
CA CYS A 271 -22.82 -5.36 -0.97
C CYS A 271 -23.92 -4.45 -1.56
N GLY A 272 -24.43 -4.85 -2.71
CA GLY A 272 -25.50 -4.14 -3.42
C GLY A 272 -25.06 -2.87 -4.15
N VAL A 273 -23.77 -2.49 -4.17
CA VAL A 273 -23.28 -1.31 -4.88
C VAL A 273 -22.19 -1.68 -5.89
N ARG A 274 -22.43 -1.31 -7.14
CA ARG A 274 -21.57 -1.60 -8.29
C ARG A 274 -21.38 -0.34 -9.11
N VAL A 275 -20.35 -0.32 -9.95
CA VAL A 275 -20.19 0.66 -11.01
C VAL A 275 -20.38 -0.04 -12.34
N ILE A 276 -21.17 0.58 -13.22
CA ILE A 276 -21.40 0.10 -14.58
C ILE A 276 -20.68 1.04 -15.52
N GLY A 277 -19.85 0.48 -16.40
CA GLY A 277 -19.31 1.18 -17.55
C GLY A 277 -20.22 0.94 -18.75
N GLY A 278 -20.59 2.00 -19.47
CA GLY A 278 -21.44 1.86 -20.63
C GLY A 278 -21.28 2.96 -21.68
N SER A 279 -21.76 2.69 -22.89
CA SER A 279 -21.92 3.72 -23.92
C SER A 279 -22.98 4.73 -23.50
N GLU A 280 -22.95 5.92 -24.09
CA GLU A 280 -23.85 7.00 -23.69
C GLU A 280 -25.33 6.63 -23.82
N THR A 281 -25.72 5.92 -24.88
CA THR A 281 -27.09 5.40 -25.04
C THR A 281 -27.46 4.39 -23.97
N CYS A 282 -26.60 3.42 -23.66
CA CYS A 282 -26.87 2.45 -22.60
C CYS A 282 -27.07 3.12 -21.25
N LEU A 283 -26.25 4.12 -20.92
CA LEU A 283 -26.33 4.81 -19.64
C LEU A 283 -27.58 5.67 -19.53
N LYS A 284 -27.97 6.38 -20.60
CA LYS A 284 -29.24 7.11 -20.67
C LYS A 284 -30.44 6.18 -20.51
N PHE A 285 -30.43 5.03 -21.17
CA PHE A 285 -31.48 4.03 -21.02
C PHE A 285 -31.63 3.61 -19.55
N LEU A 286 -30.52 3.35 -18.85
CA LEU A 286 -30.57 2.98 -17.42
C LEU A 286 -31.12 4.12 -16.55
N GLU A 287 -30.77 5.37 -16.85
CA GLU A 287 -31.28 6.57 -16.16
C GLU A 287 -32.79 6.72 -16.33
N GLU A 288 -33.29 6.57 -17.55
CA GLU A 288 -34.72 6.72 -17.88
C GLU A 288 -35.57 5.55 -17.38
N ASN A 289 -34.97 4.37 -17.18
CA ASN A 289 -35.69 3.15 -16.80
C ASN A 289 -35.37 2.65 -15.38
N GLN A 290 -34.79 3.49 -14.52
CA GLN A 290 -34.34 3.09 -13.18
C GLN A 290 -35.45 2.38 -12.37
N ASP A 291 -36.65 2.95 -12.35
CA ASP A 291 -37.79 2.46 -11.56
C ASP A 291 -38.32 1.12 -12.09
N LYS A 292 -38.37 0.96 -13.43
CA LYS A 292 -38.81 -0.27 -14.11
C LYS A 292 -38.01 -1.50 -13.67
N TYR A 293 -36.72 -1.32 -13.39
CA TYR A 293 -35.82 -2.39 -12.94
C TYR A 293 -35.59 -2.38 -11.43
N ASN A 294 -36.31 -1.54 -10.68
CA ASN A 294 -36.23 -1.41 -9.23
C ASN A 294 -34.78 -1.14 -8.76
N ILE A 295 -34.07 -0.28 -9.47
CA ILE A 295 -32.75 0.21 -9.08
C ILE A 295 -32.95 1.36 -8.08
N GLN A 296 -32.24 1.34 -6.94
CA GLN A 296 -32.49 2.33 -5.88
C GLN A 296 -31.82 3.67 -6.15
N VAL A 297 -30.58 3.63 -6.62
CA VAL A 297 -29.76 4.81 -6.87
C VAL A 297 -28.96 4.55 -8.12
N LEU A 298 -28.96 5.51 -9.03
CA LEU A 298 -28.07 5.58 -10.17
C LEU A 298 -27.43 6.98 -10.19
N LYS A 299 -26.10 7.04 -10.20
CA LYS A 299 -25.35 8.31 -10.18
C LYS A 299 -24.18 8.26 -11.15
N ARG A 300 -24.12 9.20 -12.10
CA ARG A 300 -22.97 9.38 -13.02
C ARG A 300 -21.69 9.68 -12.25
N LEU A 301 -20.59 9.09 -12.72
CA LEU A 301 -19.24 9.39 -12.28
C LEU A 301 -18.60 10.41 -13.21
N ALA A 302 -17.82 11.34 -12.64
CA ALA A 302 -17.05 12.33 -13.39
C ALA A 302 -15.79 11.69 -14.00
N VAL A 303 -16.00 10.80 -14.96
CA VAL A 303 -14.94 10.08 -15.68
C VAL A 303 -15.19 10.13 -17.18
N SER A 304 -14.12 10.04 -17.95
CA SER A 304 -14.17 10.25 -19.40
C SER A 304 -14.53 9.02 -20.23
N ALA A 305 -14.61 7.84 -19.62
CA ALA A 305 -14.83 6.58 -20.36
C ALA A 305 -15.37 5.45 -19.47
N ALA A 306 -15.90 4.40 -20.12
CA ALA A 306 -16.28 3.14 -19.49
C ALA A 306 -15.05 2.26 -19.16
N PHE A 307 -14.27 2.64 -18.14
CA PHE A 307 -13.12 1.86 -17.69
C PHE A 307 -13.51 0.47 -17.16
N HIS A 308 -12.57 -0.49 -17.18
CA HIS A 308 -12.80 -1.87 -16.71
C HIS A 308 -13.92 -2.62 -17.44
N THR A 309 -14.11 -2.29 -18.72
CA THR A 309 -15.02 -2.98 -19.65
C THR A 309 -14.26 -3.41 -20.91
N ARG A 310 -14.92 -4.16 -21.80
CA ARG A 310 -14.36 -4.51 -23.11
C ARG A 310 -13.94 -3.32 -23.98
N LEU A 311 -14.38 -2.09 -23.68
CA LEU A 311 -13.89 -0.88 -24.34
C LEU A 311 -12.36 -0.75 -24.26
N MET A 312 -11.76 -1.29 -23.20
CA MET A 312 -10.35 -1.13 -22.89
C MET A 312 -9.48 -2.26 -23.46
N GLU A 313 -10.00 -3.12 -24.35
CA GLU A 313 -9.28 -4.30 -24.87
C GLU A 313 -7.93 -3.92 -25.48
N THR A 314 -7.87 -2.85 -26.28
CA THR A 314 -6.64 -2.40 -26.95
C THR A 314 -5.59 -1.86 -25.96
N ALA A 315 -6.01 -1.42 -24.77
CA ALA A 315 -5.08 -1.03 -23.71
C ALA A 315 -4.44 -2.23 -23.01
N VAL A 316 -5.09 -3.40 -22.99
CA VAL A 316 -4.56 -4.62 -22.35
C VAL A 316 -3.23 -5.02 -22.97
N GLU A 317 -3.13 -5.01 -24.31
CA GLU A 317 -1.90 -5.38 -25.01
C GLU A 317 -0.75 -4.42 -24.72
N LYS A 318 -1.03 -3.11 -24.71
CA LYS A 318 -0.03 -2.07 -24.41
C LYS A 318 0.51 -2.23 -22.99
N VAL A 319 -0.38 -2.44 -22.02
CA VAL A 319 0.01 -2.70 -20.63
C VAL A 319 0.78 -4.01 -20.52
N ALA A 320 0.33 -5.10 -21.15
CA ALA A 320 1.05 -6.38 -21.13
C ALA A 320 2.47 -6.27 -21.69
N LYS A 321 2.65 -5.51 -22.79
CA LYS A 321 3.97 -5.24 -23.38
C LYS A 321 4.88 -4.45 -22.45
N SER A 322 4.34 -3.50 -21.68
CA SER A 322 5.14 -2.72 -20.72
C SER A 322 5.78 -3.56 -19.61
N PHE A 323 5.29 -4.78 -19.36
CA PHE A 323 5.87 -5.72 -18.39
C PHE A 323 7.03 -6.57 -18.93
N GLN A 324 7.33 -6.55 -20.24
CA GLN A 324 8.29 -7.49 -20.85
C GLN A 324 9.69 -7.39 -20.24
N ASN A 325 10.15 -6.17 -19.96
CA ASN A 325 11.49 -5.89 -19.42
C ASN A 325 11.48 -5.54 -17.93
N VAL A 326 10.36 -5.79 -17.24
CA VAL A 326 10.22 -5.47 -15.82
C VAL A 326 10.58 -6.67 -14.98
N GLU A 327 11.57 -6.49 -14.12
CA GLU A 327 11.92 -7.49 -13.11
C GLU A 327 10.88 -7.47 -11.99
N MET A 328 10.37 -8.65 -11.65
CA MET A 328 9.47 -8.82 -10.51
C MET A 328 10.12 -9.66 -9.44
N SER A 329 9.97 -9.20 -8.21
CA SER A 329 10.46 -9.87 -7.01
C SER A 329 9.37 -10.71 -6.33
N ARG A 330 9.78 -11.56 -5.39
CA ARG A 330 8.82 -12.32 -4.58
C ARG A 330 8.16 -11.38 -3.57
N PRO A 331 6.83 -11.49 -3.36
CA PRO A 331 6.15 -10.63 -2.41
C PRO A 331 6.64 -10.85 -0.97
N VAL A 332 6.66 -9.76 -0.19
CA VAL A 332 6.96 -9.80 1.25
C VAL A 332 5.72 -9.87 2.15
N CYS A 333 4.55 -9.57 1.58
CA CYS A 333 3.23 -9.65 2.21
C CYS A 333 2.17 -10.14 1.20
N ASN A 334 0.95 -10.43 1.65
CA ASN A 334 -0.12 -10.86 0.74
C ASN A 334 -0.60 -9.67 -0.10
N VAL A 335 -0.44 -9.73 -1.42
CA VAL A 335 -0.93 -8.73 -2.36
C VAL A 335 -2.22 -9.22 -3.01
N TYR A 336 -3.20 -8.35 -3.20
CA TYR A 336 -4.53 -8.72 -3.69
C TYR A 336 -4.75 -8.27 -5.13
N SER A 337 -5.30 -9.16 -5.96
CA SER A 337 -5.59 -8.84 -7.35
C SER A 337 -7.01 -8.37 -7.56
N ASN A 338 -7.18 -7.21 -8.22
CA ASN A 338 -8.51 -6.70 -8.57
C ASN A 338 -9.21 -7.56 -9.63
N TYR A 339 -8.45 -8.29 -10.46
CA TYR A 339 -9.02 -9.16 -11.50
C TYR A 339 -9.63 -10.44 -10.92
N THR A 340 -8.89 -11.14 -10.05
CA THR A 340 -9.33 -12.41 -9.49
C THR A 340 -10.14 -12.25 -8.19
N GLY A 341 -9.99 -11.11 -7.50
CA GLY A 341 -10.60 -10.87 -6.18
C GLY A 341 -9.97 -11.69 -5.06
N LYS A 342 -8.78 -12.26 -5.29
CA LYS A 342 -8.05 -13.15 -4.37
C LYS A 342 -6.60 -12.67 -4.18
N VAL A 343 -5.88 -13.32 -3.27
CA VAL A 343 -4.43 -13.15 -3.15
C VAL A 343 -3.76 -13.48 -4.48
N MET A 344 -2.87 -12.59 -4.91
CA MET A 344 -2.14 -12.67 -6.15
C MET A 344 -1.17 -13.85 -6.14
N SER A 345 -1.02 -14.51 -7.30
CA SER A 345 -0.08 -15.62 -7.47
C SER A 345 1.36 -15.16 -7.28
N THR A 346 2.22 -16.06 -6.80
CA THR A 346 3.67 -15.82 -6.71
C THR A 346 4.39 -16.07 -8.04
N LYS A 347 3.69 -16.63 -9.04
CA LYS A 347 4.27 -16.85 -10.37
C LYS A 347 4.25 -15.54 -11.15
N LYS A 348 5.43 -15.13 -11.64
CA LYS A 348 5.64 -13.90 -12.42
C LYS A 348 4.67 -13.75 -13.60
N GLY A 349 4.44 -14.84 -14.35
CA GLY A 349 3.52 -14.83 -15.51
C GLY A 349 2.06 -14.54 -15.11
N ASP A 350 1.59 -15.15 -14.01
CA ASP A 350 0.23 -14.95 -13.51
C ASP A 350 0.00 -13.52 -13.03
N VAL A 351 1.00 -12.91 -12.37
CA VAL A 351 0.96 -11.49 -11.94
C VAL A 351 0.77 -10.58 -13.16
N ARG A 352 1.63 -10.72 -14.18
CA ARG A 352 1.56 -9.92 -15.41
C ARG A 352 0.21 -10.08 -16.09
N GLY A 353 -0.25 -11.33 -16.24
CA GLY A 353 -1.54 -11.64 -16.86
C GLY A 353 -2.71 -11.02 -16.10
N ALA A 354 -2.72 -11.13 -14.77
CA ALA A 354 -3.78 -10.58 -13.93
C ALA A 354 -3.82 -9.04 -13.98
N VAL A 355 -2.67 -8.37 -13.89
CA VAL A 355 -2.59 -6.91 -13.92
C VAL A 355 -2.94 -6.34 -15.30
N ALA A 356 -2.57 -7.03 -16.39
CA ALA A 356 -2.99 -6.65 -17.73
C ALA A 356 -4.51 -6.83 -17.93
N LYS A 357 -5.05 -8.00 -17.55
CA LYS A 357 -6.50 -8.28 -17.65
C LYS A 357 -7.35 -7.40 -16.74
N GLN A 358 -6.78 -6.85 -15.66
CA GLN A 358 -7.46 -5.87 -14.82
C GLN A 358 -8.01 -4.66 -15.59
N VAL A 359 -7.36 -4.27 -16.70
CA VAL A 359 -7.67 -3.05 -17.46
C VAL A 359 -9.05 -3.12 -18.14
N ASN A 360 -9.44 -4.30 -18.63
CA ASN A 360 -10.71 -4.53 -19.34
C ASN A 360 -11.73 -5.38 -18.56
N SER A 361 -11.40 -5.74 -17.32
CA SER A 361 -12.20 -6.64 -16.48
C SER A 361 -12.66 -5.96 -15.20
N PRO A 362 -13.80 -6.38 -14.61
CA PRO A 362 -14.32 -5.76 -13.41
C PRO A 362 -13.36 -5.80 -12.23
N VAL A 363 -13.25 -4.68 -11.52
CA VAL A 363 -12.53 -4.59 -10.24
C VAL A 363 -13.34 -5.27 -9.14
N ARG A 364 -12.80 -6.35 -8.59
CA ARG A 364 -13.41 -7.18 -7.54
C ARG A 364 -13.12 -6.69 -6.12
N TRP A 365 -13.37 -5.42 -5.85
CA TRP A 365 -13.04 -4.79 -4.56
C TRP A 365 -13.86 -5.33 -3.40
N GLU A 366 -15.15 -5.60 -3.60
CA GLU A 366 -16.01 -6.26 -2.63
C GLU A 366 -15.43 -7.61 -2.19
N GLN A 367 -14.93 -8.43 -3.13
CA GLN A 367 -14.38 -9.75 -2.85
C GLN A 367 -13.06 -9.65 -2.07
N ILE A 368 -12.19 -8.70 -2.44
CA ILE A 368 -10.94 -8.42 -1.72
C ILE A 368 -11.26 -8.05 -0.27
N GLN A 369 -12.17 -7.10 -0.08
CA GLN A 369 -12.65 -6.68 1.24
C GLN A 369 -13.18 -7.87 2.05
N GLN A 370 -14.12 -8.64 1.50
CA GLN A 370 -14.66 -9.84 2.16
C GLN A 370 -13.56 -10.83 2.57
N PHE A 371 -12.51 -10.97 1.76
CA PHE A 371 -11.40 -11.88 2.07
C PHE A 371 -10.47 -11.33 3.15
N LEU A 372 -10.21 -10.01 3.18
CA LEU A 372 -9.54 -9.34 4.28
C LEU A 372 -10.33 -9.52 5.59
N PHE A 373 -11.67 -9.53 5.54
CA PHE A 373 -12.52 -9.69 6.73
C PHE A 373 -12.73 -11.14 7.19
N ARG A 374 -12.73 -12.12 6.27
CA ARG A 374 -13.01 -13.53 6.60
C ARG A 374 -12.01 -14.11 7.61
N LYS A 375 -10.82 -13.51 7.74
CA LYS A 375 -9.79 -13.91 8.70
C LYS A 375 -10.18 -13.72 10.18
N HIS A 376 -11.34 -13.12 10.51
CA HIS A 376 -11.60 -12.54 11.83
C HIS A 376 -12.89 -13.07 12.47
N GLN A 377 -12.88 -14.34 12.86
CA GLN A 377 -14.04 -15.05 13.43
C GLN A 377 -14.47 -14.54 14.83
N ASN A 378 -13.56 -13.92 15.58
CA ASN A 378 -13.79 -13.47 16.96
C ASN A 378 -13.94 -11.94 17.10
N GLU A 379 -14.32 -11.24 16.03
CA GLU A 379 -14.45 -9.77 16.01
C GLU A 379 -13.16 -8.96 16.23
N VAL A 380 -12.02 -9.64 16.25
CA VAL A 380 -10.70 -9.02 16.28
C VAL A 380 -10.28 -8.69 14.85
N PHE A 381 -9.97 -7.43 14.57
CA PHE A 381 -9.57 -6.96 13.25
C PHE A 381 -8.17 -6.35 13.25
N PRO A 382 -7.44 -6.46 12.13
CA PRO A 382 -6.13 -5.84 11.97
C PRO A 382 -6.24 -4.32 11.91
N ARG A 383 -5.10 -3.65 11.97
CA ARG A 383 -5.01 -2.21 11.72
C ARG A 383 -5.11 -1.96 10.22
N PHE A 384 -6.10 -1.21 9.79
CA PHE A 384 -6.28 -0.81 8.39
C PHE A 384 -5.76 0.60 8.18
N TYR A 385 -4.86 0.78 7.22
CA TYR A 385 -4.36 2.09 6.82
C TYR A 385 -4.77 2.37 5.36
N GLU A 386 -5.63 3.35 5.11
CA GLU A 386 -5.73 3.94 3.76
C GLU A 386 -4.63 4.97 3.60
N VAL A 387 -3.77 4.77 2.61
CA VAL A 387 -2.54 5.55 2.44
C VAL A 387 -2.53 6.22 1.08
N GLY A 388 -2.47 7.55 1.09
CA GLY A 388 -2.53 8.38 -0.12
C GLY A 388 -3.67 9.39 -0.10
N PRO A 389 -4.04 9.93 -1.27
CA PRO A 389 -5.02 11.01 -1.36
C PRO A 389 -6.45 10.48 -1.16
N GLY A 390 -7.35 11.33 -0.66
CA GLY A 390 -8.76 10.98 -0.46
C GLY A 390 -9.02 10.02 0.71
N ARG A 391 -10.29 9.62 0.89
CA ARG A 391 -10.75 8.75 2.00
C ARG A 391 -11.81 7.74 1.54
N GLN A 392 -11.76 7.38 0.27
CA GLN A 392 -12.85 6.64 -0.36
C GLN A 392 -12.87 5.18 0.12
N LEU A 393 -11.69 4.59 0.36
CA LEU A 393 -11.62 3.18 0.77
C LEU A 393 -12.15 2.99 2.19
N GLY A 394 -11.86 3.90 3.11
CA GLY A 394 -12.44 3.95 4.45
C GLY A 394 -13.96 4.07 4.41
N ALA A 395 -14.50 4.92 3.54
CA ALA A 395 -15.96 5.02 3.36
C ALA A 395 -16.57 3.69 2.86
N MET A 396 -15.90 2.99 1.94
CA MET A 396 -16.35 1.66 1.48
C MET A 396 -16.20 0.59 2.55
N LEU A 397 -15.12 0.65 3.33
CA LEU A 397 -14.87 -0.22 4.48
C LEU A 397 -15.98 -0.07 5.52
N PHE A 398 -16.40 1.16 5.82
CA PHE A 398 -17.53 1.42 6.72
C PHE A 398 -18.83 0.77 6.24
N GLN A 399 -19.11 0.83 4.93
CA GLN A 399 -20.30 0.21 4.34
C GLN A 399 -20.24 -1.32 4.39
N THR A 400 -19.04 -1.91 4.38
CA THR A 400 -18.87 -3.36 4.42
C THR A 400 -18.83 -3.91 5.86
N SER A 401 -18.09 -3.26 6.76
CA SER A 401 -17.96 -3.66 8.17
C SER A 401 -17.67 -2.48 9.07
N LYS A 402 -18.68 -2.06 9.85
CA LYS A 402 -18.53 -1.03 10.88
C LYS A 402 -17.53 -1.43 11.97
N LYS A 403 -17.37 -2.73 12.23
CA LYS A 403 -16.43 -3.25 13.25
C LYS A 403 -14.99 -3.12 12.76
N ALA A 404 -14.70 -3.54 11.53
CA ALA A 404 -13.37 -3.38 10.94
C ALA A 404 -12.98 -1.90 10.79
N HIS A 405 -13.94 -1.04 10.44
CA HIS A 405 -13.72 0.41 10.35
C HIS A 405 -13.30 1.05 11.70
N LYS A 406 -13.52 0.42 12.86
CA LYS A 406 -13.01 0.96 14.13
C LYS A 406 -11.47 0.97 14.19
N ASN A 407 -10.82 0.05 13.46
CA ASN A 407 -9.36 -0.06 13.39
C ASN A 407 -8.79 0.59 12.12
N TYR A 408 -9.58 1.44 11.47
CA TYR A 408 -9.20 2.15 10.26
C TYR A 408 -8.57 3.51 10.60
N THR A 409 -7.44 3.79 9.95
CA THR A 409 -6.75 5.08 10.00
C THR A 409 -6.49 5.57 8.57
N HIS A 410 -6.73 6.85 8.31
CA HIS A 410 -6.32 7.49 7.06
C HIS A 410 -4.98 8.19 7.25
N PHE A 411 -3.98 7.82 6.45
CA PHE A 411 -2.71 8.53 6.36
C PHE A 411 -2.66 9.33 5.04
N SER A 412 -2.91 10.64 5.14
CA SER A 412 -2.95 11.55 4.00
C SER A 412 -1.54 11.92 3.52
N CYS A 413 -1.38 12.05 2.21
CA CYS A 413 -0.32 12.84 1.58
C CYS A 413 -0.65 14.34 1.56
#